data_AF-A0A194X4X0-F1
#
_entry.id   AF-A0A194X4X0-F1
#
_cell.length_a   1.000
_cell.length_b   1.000
_cell.length_c   1.000
_cell.angle_alpha   90.00
_cell.angle_beta   90.00
_cell.angle_gamma   90.00
#
_symmetry.space_group_name_H-M   'P 1'
#
loop_
_entity.id
_entity.type
_entity.pdbx_description
1 polymer ?
#
loop_
_entity_poly.entity_id
_entity_poly.type
_entity_poly.pdbx_seq_one_letter_code
_entity_poly.pdbx_strand_id
1 'polypeptide(L)'
;MHSPRSPRSPRFRGSRPSFRPSAPRSRTSSYSSGSSSSDDLLEDTTLFTDTIGGVTIHLTKFGGPGQSPRCRAWKADMKVYLDAKGMGDYIRSDMQSDNFHYIEDEVLAKMDRERKAMIWFSVEEDVRREHLMDLCDRDSTSEDVWKRLHERLGADKPYEPLPPLSLEDEE
;
A
#
# COMPACT_ATOMS: atom_id res chain seq x y z
N MET A 1 -40.57 -50.84 28.10
CA MET A 1 -39.96 -50.48 26.80
C MET A 1 -38.48 -50.21 27.07
N HIS A 2 -37.60 -51.07 26.59
CA HIS A 2 -36.17 -51.06 26.91
C HIS A 2 -35.42 -50.18 25.90
N SER A 3 -34.64 -49.22 26.40
CA SER A 3 -33.66 -48.46 25.60
C SER A 3 -32.46 -49.32 25.23
N PRO A 4 -31.94 -49.25 23.98
CA PRO A 4 -30.59 -49.69 23.69
C PRO A 4 -29.62 -48.52 23.55
N ARG A 5 -28.48 -48.68 24.23
CA ARG A 5 -27.30 -47.81 24.23
C ARG A 5 -26.55 -47.84 22.89
N SER A 6 -25.88 -46.73 22.61
CA SER A 6 -24.91 -46.49 21.52
C SER A 6 -23.75 -47.50 21.48
N PRO A 7 -23.11 -47.65 20.30
CA PRO A 7 -21.67 -47.84 20.20
C PRO A 7 -20.96 -46.54 19.80
N ARG A 8 -19.96 -46.17 20.60
CA ARG A 8 -18.96 -45.14 20.32
C ARG A 8 -17.97 -45.67 19.29
N SER A 9 -17.72 -44.89 18.25
CA SER A 9 -16.61 -45.11 17.31
C SER A 9 -15.62 -43.93 17.33
N PRO A 10 -14.35 -44.17 16.98
CA PRO A 10 -13.18 -43.53 17.60
C PRO A 10 -12.83 -42.14 17.07
N ARG A 11 -12.17 -41.39 17.95
CA ARG A 11 -11.61 -40.05 17.73
C ARG A 11 -10.48 -40.11 16.70
N PHE A 12 -10.67 -39.51 15.54
CA PHE A 12 -9.55 -39.13 14.67
C PHE A 12 -8.82 -37.93 15.30
N ARG A 13 -7.66 -38.20 15.91
CA ARG A 13 -6.66 -37.18 16.21
C ARG A 13 -5.97 -36.81 14.89
N GLY A 14 -6.47 -35.78 14.22
CA GLY A 14 -5.71 -35.07 13.20
C GLY A 14 -4.56 -34.32 13.85
N SER A 15 -3.33 -34.70 13.50
CA SER A 15 -2.09 -34.10 13.97
C SER A 15 -2.04 -32.62 13.58
N ARG A 16 -1.99 -31.77 14.61
CA ARG A 16 -1.75 -30.32 14.48
C ARG A 16 -0.30 -30.11 14.02
N PRO A 17 -0.02 -29.38 12.93
CA PRO A 17 1.35 -28.98 12.63
C PRO A 17 1.83 -27.97 13.68
N SER A 18 2.83 -28.35 14.46
CA SER A 18 3.53 -27.44 15.37
C SER A 18 4.47 -26.56 14.56
N PHE A 19 4.07 -25.32 14.28
CA PHE A 19 5.02 -24.32 13.81
C PHE A 19 5.90 -23.88 14.99
N ARG A 20 7.11 -24.45 15.06
CA ARG A 20 8.21 -23.90 15.84
C ARG A 20 8.91 -22.82 14.99
N PRO A 21 9.04 -21.58 15.45
CA PRO A 21 9.94 -20.63 14.83
C PRO A 21 11.39 -21.05 15.07
N SER A 22 12.16 -21.18 13.99
CA SER A 22 13.60 -21.42 14.03
C SER A 22 14.35 -20.18 14.54
N ALA A 23 15.38 -20.40 15.36
CA ALA A 23 16.24 -19.36 15.92
C ALA A 23 16.99 -18.55 14.84
N PRO A 24 17.29 -17.27 15.10
CA PRO A 24 17.99 -16.41 14.14
C PRO A 24 19.44 -16.88 13.94
N ARG A 25 19.84 -17.04 12.67
CA ARG A 25 21.24 -17.26 12.31
C ARG A 25 22.02 -15.97 12.53
N SER A 26 22.94 -16.00 13.48
CA SER A 26 24.02 -15.02 13.61
C SER A 26 24.91 -15.08 12.36
N ARG A 27 24.95 -14.01 11.56
CA ARG A 27 26.03 -13.79 10.59
C ARG A 27 26.99 -12.74 11.13
N THR A 28 28.10 -13.29 11.60
CA THR A 28 29.46 -12.74 11.69
C THR A 28 29.70 -11.47 10.87
N SER A 29 30.21 -10.47 11.60
CA SER A 29 30.88 -9.25 11.19
C SER A 29 31.94 -9.46 10.11
N SER A 30 31.92 -8.63 9.07
CA SER A 30 33.10 -8.29 8.27
C SER A 30 33.35 -6.81 8.46
N TYR A 31 34.43 -6.49 9.16
CA TYR A 31 34.99 -5.15 9.25
C TYR A 31 35.64 -4.84 7.90
N SER A 32 35.25 -3.71 7.30
CA SER A 32 36.04 -3.09 6.24
C SER A 32 36.45 -1.73 6.77
N SER A 33 37.68 -1.67 7.27
CA SER A 33 38.37 -0.43 7.59
C SER A 33 38.68 0.29 6.27
N GLY A 34 38.08 1.46 6.08
CA GLY A 34 38.38 2.37 4.99
C GLY A 34 38.33 3.80 5.50
N SER A 35 39.48 4.31 5.92
CA SER A 35 39.68 5.71 6.26
C SER A 35 39.82 6.53 4.97
N SER A 36 39.03 7.60 4.83
CA SER A 36 39.55 8.92 4.46
C SER A 36 38.44 9.97 4.47
N SER A 37 38.81 11.11 5.04
CA SER A 37 38.03 12.28 5.38
C SER A 37 37.38 12.98 4.19
N SER A 38 36.18 13.50 4.40
CA SER A 38 35.77 14.91 4.17
C SER A 38 34.32 15.09 4.63
N ASP A 39 34.07 16.13 5.41
CA ASP A 39 32.76 16.60 5.86
C ASP A 39 31.68 16.55 4.77
N ASP A 40 30.61 15.78 4.99
CA ASP A 40 29.28 16.12 4.48
C ASP A 40 28.20 15.44 5.32
N LEU A 41 27.27 16.25 5.84
CA LEU A 41 26.14 15.85 6.66
C LEU A 41 25.11 15.11 5.80
N LEU A 42 25.38 13.84 5.46
CA LEU A 42 24.38 12.97 4.85
C LEU A 42 23.40 12.49 5.92
N GLU A 43 22.29 13.22 6.07
CA GLU A 43 21.06 12.68 6.64
C GLU A 43 20.82 11.30 6.01
N ASP A 44 20.79 10.25 6.82
CA ASP A 44 20.53 8.87 6.41
C ASP A 44 19.10 8.74 5.87
N THR A 45 18.91 9.25 4.65
CA THR A 45 17.67 9.27 3.89
C THR A 45 17.50 7.89 3.29
N THR A 46 16.98 6.97 4.10
CA THR A 46 16.64 5.63 3.60
C THR A 46 15.51 5.76 2.57
N LEU A 47 15.83 5.59 1.30
CA LEU A 47 14.88 5.58 0.19
C LEU A 47 14.29 4.17 0.07
N PHE A 48 12.99 4.03 0.24
CA PHE A 48 12.27 2.79 -0.06
C PHE A 48 11.82 2.84 -1.52
N THR A 49 11.99 1.75 -2.26
CA THR A 49 11.55 1.65 -3.66
C THR A 49 10.72 0.39 -3.85
N ASP A 50 9.58 0.55 -4.52
CA ASP A 50 8.66 -0.54 -4.86
C ASP A 50 7.93 -0.22 -6.17
N THR A 51 7.07 -1.11 -6.66
CA THR A 51 6.30 -0.96 -7.89
C THR A 51 4.81 -1.22 -7.68
N ILE A 52 3.96 -0.43 -8.34
CA ILE A 52 2.49 -0.59 -8.42
C ILE A 52 2.07 -0.35 -9.86
N GLY A 53 1.34 -1.29 -10.49
CA GLY A 53 0.90 -1.17 -11.88
C GLY A 53 2.02 -0.85 -12.89
N GLY A 54 3.25 -1.30 -12.64
CA GLY A 54 4.42 -0.99 -13.46
C GLY A 54 5.08 0.38 -13.21
N VAL A 55 4.50 1.23 -12.36
CA VAL A 55 5.09 2.51 -11.93
C VAL A 55 6.05 2.25 -10.78
N THR A 56 7.29 2.74 -10.91
CA THR A 56 8.28 2.70 -9.82
C THR A 56 8.00 3.82 -8.84
N ILE A 57 7.85 3.46 -7.57
CA ILE A 57 7.54 4.36 -6.47
C ILE A 57 8.77 4.52 -5.61
N HIS A 58 9.16 5.77 -5.39
CA HIS A 58 10.21 6.13 -4.46
C HIS A 58 9.57 6.80 -3.24
N LEU A 59 9.63 6.14 -2.09
CA LEU A 59 9.17 6.66 -0.80
C LEU A 59 10.38 6.99 0.05
N THR A 60 10.68 8.27 0.19
CA THR A 60 11.77 8.73 1.04
C THR A 60 11.33 8.60 2.50
N LYS A 61 11.98 7.72 3.27
CA LYS A 61 11.77 7.68 4.72
C LYS A 61 12.58 8.79 5.34
N PHE A 62 11.93 9.92 5.59
CA PHE A 62 12.47 10.93 6.48
C PHE A 62 12.45 10.40 7.92
N GLY A 63 13.63 10.19 8.51
CA GLY A 63 13.79 10.10 9.95
C GLY A 63 14.69 8.97 10.45
N GLY A 64 15.87 9.35 10.95
CA GLY A 64 16.56 8.64 12.02
C GLY A 64 15.80 8.71 13.35
N PRO A 65 16.26 8.02 14.40
CA PRO A 65 15.56 7.94 15.67
C PRO A 65 15.38 9.32 16.32
N GLY A 66 14.13 9.73 16.59
CA GLY A 66 13.80 10.92 17.39
C GLY A 66 13.21 12.12 16.65
N GLN A 67 13.03 12.06 15.33
CA GLN A 67 12.38 13.17 14.60
C GLN A 67 10.85 13.00 14.50
N SER A 68 10.13 14.04 14.92
CA SER A 68 8.67 14.20 14.92
C SER A 68 8.11 14.51 13.52
N PRO A 69 6.78 14.64 13.38
CA PRO A 69 5.95 13.74 12.61
C PRO A 69 6.31 13.74 11.12
N ARG A 70 6.34 12.54 10.54
CA ARG A 70 6.42 12.32 9.09
C ARG A 70 5.57 13.36 8.35
N CYS A 71 6.18 14.11 7.42
CA CYS A 71 5.56 15.28 6.80
C CYS A 71 4.19 14.94 6.18
N ARG A 72 3.32 15.94 6.01
CA ARG A 72 1.95 15.73 5.49
C ARG A 72 1.97 15.01 4.13
N ALA A 73 2.92 15.36 3.26
CA ALA A 73 3.14 14.71 1.97
C ALA A 73 3.49 13.22 2.12
N TRP A 74 4.43 12.88 2.99
CA TRP A 74 4.78 11.47 3.27
C TRP A 74 3.58 10.67 3.76
N LYS A 75 2.75 11.25 4.65
CA LYS A 75 1.54 10.58 5.14
C LYS A 75 0.53 10.33 4.03
N ALA A 76 0.36 11.30 3.13
CA ALA A 76 -0.51 11.16 1.96
C ALA A 76 0.01 10.09 0.98
N ASP A 77 1.31 10.13 0.66
CA ASP A 77 1.95 9.14 -0.21
C ASP A 77 1.81 7.73 0.37
N MET A 78 2.05 7.57 1.67
CA MET A 78 1.89 6.28 2.34
C MET A 78 0.44 5.79 2.40
N LYS A 79 -0.53 6.70 2.51
CA LYS A 79 -1.95 6.36 2.41
C LYS A 79 -2.27 5.74 1.06
N VAL A 80 -1.92 6.45 -0.01
CA VAL A 80 -2.18 6.01 -1.39
C VAL A 80 -1.45 4.71 -1.71
N TYR A 81 -0.18 4.59 -1.30
CA TYR A 81 0.61 3.37 -1.48
C TYR A 81 0.02 2.17 -0.76
N LEU A 82 -0.33 2.30 0.53
CA LEU A 82 -0.88 1.18 1.30
C LEU A 82 -2.27 0.79 0.82
N ASP A 83 -3.11 1.75 0.46
CA ASP A 83 -4.43 1.50 -0.10
C ASP A 83 -4.34 0.68 -1.40
N ALA A 84 -3.41 1.02 -2.30
CA ALA A 84 -3.18 0.28 -3.53
C ALA A 84 -2.62 -1.13 -3.30
N LYS A 85 -1.86 -1.36 -2.22
CA LYS A 85 -1.37 -2.70 -1.83
C LYS A 85 -2.42 -3.54 -1.09
N GLY A 86 -3.65 -3.03 -0.88
CA GLY A 86 -4.65 -3.70 -0.03
C GLY A 86 -4.25 -3.72 1.46
N MET A 87 -3.33 -2.83 1.85
CA MET A 87 -2.77 -2.68 3.19
C MET A 87 -3.29 -1.41 3.89
N GLY A 88 -4.30 -0.75 3.31
CA GLY A 88 -4.90 0.47 3.83
C GLY A 88 -5.38 0.31 5.28
N ASP A 89 -5.79 -0.88 5.68
CA ASP A 89 -6.30 -1.12 7.03
C ASP A 89 -5.23 -0.90 8.13
N TYR A 90 -3.93 -0.99 7.82
CA TYR A 90 -2.86 -0.71 8.80
C TYR A 90 -2.76 0.77 9.22
N ILE A 91 -3.33 1.66 8.42
CA ILE A 91 -3.30 3.11 8.66
C ILE A 91 -4.69 3.68 8.92
N ARG A 92 -5.73 2.83 8.85
CA ARG A 92 -7.12 3.20 9.06
C ARG A 92 -7.52 2.93 10.50
N SER A 93 -8.59 3.61 10.91
CA SER A 93 -9.32 3.26 12.14
C SER A 93 -10.22 2.06 11.85
N ASP A 94 -10.40 1.17 12.83
CA ASP A 94 -11.15 -0.10 12.73
C ASP A 94 -12.61 0.04 12.20
N MET A 95 -13.12 1.26 12.08
CA MET A 95 -14.45 1.55 11.52
C MET A 95 -14.48 1.81 10.01
N GLN A 96 -13.34 1.73 9.30
CA GLN A 96 -13.22 2.00 7.86
C GLN A 96 -12.89 0.76 7.03
N SER A 97 -13.28 -0.44 7.49
CA SER A 97 -13.17 -1.65 6.66
C SER A 97 -14.17 -1.59 5.51
N ASP A 98 -13.73 -1.90 4.30
CA ASP A 98 -14.62 -2.00 3.14
C ASP A 98 -15.51 -3.25 3.28
N ASN A 99 -16.82 -3.09 3.16
CA ASN A 99 -17.78 -4.18 3.28
C ASN A 99 -18.56 -4.29 1.97
N PHE A 100 -17.97 -4.97 1.00
CA PHE A 100 -18.56 -5.15 -0.33
C PHE A 100 -19.67 -6.19 -0.31
N HIS A 101 -20.74 -5.93 -1.05
CA HIS A 101 -21.84 -6.89 -1.21
C HIS A 101 -21.53 -7.92 -2.31
N TYR A 102 -20.76 -7.51 -3.33
CA TYR A 102 -20.39 -8.30 -4.48
C TYR A 102 -18.86 -8.34 -4.64
N ILE A 103 -18.35 -9.46 -5.17
CA ILE A 103 -16.91 -9.67 -5.39
C ILE A 103 -16.42 -8.74 -6.51
N GLU A 104 -17.25 -8.53 -7.52
CA GLU A 104 -16.97 -7.66 -8.65
C GLU A 104 -16.68 -6.23 -8.18
N ASP A 105 -17.46 -5.72 -7.22
CA ASP A 105 -17.25 -4.40 -6.61
C ASP A 105 -15.92 -4.32 -5.85
N GLU A 106 -15.54 -5.40 -5.16
CA GLU A 106 -14.25 -5.48 -4.45
C GLU A 106 -13.08 -5.42 -5.45
N VAL A 107 -13.18 -6.17 -6.55
CA VAL A 107 -12.15 -6.19 -7.59
C VAL A 107 -12.04 -4.82 -8.25
N LEU A 108 -13.16 -4.21 -8.63
CA LEU A 108 -13.18 -2.87 -9.24
C LEU A 108 -12.60 -1.81 -8.29
N ALA A 109 -12.96 -1.85 -7.00
CA ALA A 109 -12.40 -0.94 -6.01
C ALA A 109 -10.89 -1.14 -5.83
N LYS A 110 -10.39 -2.38 -5.91
CA LYS A 110 -8.95 -2.66 -5.87
C LYS A 110 -8.24 -2.12 -7.12
N MET A 111 -8.80 -2.33 -8.31
CA MET A 111 -8.25 -1.79 -9.56
C MET A 111 -8.24 -0.26 -9.55
N ASP A 112 -9.27 0.40 -9.02
CA ASP A 112 -9.32 1.86 -8.90
C ASP A 112 -8.23 2.39 -7.96
N ARG A 113 -8.04 1.76 -6.79
CA ARG A 113 -6.96 2.13 -5.86
C ARG A 113 -5.58 1.97 -6.48
N GLU A 114 -5.35 0.88 -7.22
CA GLU A 114 -4.11 0.68 -7.96
C GLU A 114 -3.91 1.76 -9.04
N ARG A 115 -4.91 2.01 -9.88
CA ARG A 115 -4.86 3.05 -10.92
C ARG A 115 -4.63 4.44 -10.32
N LYS A 116 -5.30 4.76 -9.21
CA LYS A 116 -5.11 6.00 -8.46
C LYS A 116 -3.66 6.15 -8.01
N ALA A 117 -3.06 5.10 -7.45
CA ALA A 117 -1.65 5.13 -7.05
C ALA A 117 -0.72 5.29 -8.25
N MET A 118 -0.99 4.62 -9.37
CA MET A 118 -0.21 4.83 -10.60
C MET A 118 -0.22 6.29 -11.03
N ILE A 119 -1.40 6.92 -11.10
CA ILE A 119 -1.54 8.34 -11.49
C ILE A 119 -0.84 9.24 -10.46
N TRP A 120 -1.10 8.99 -9.17
CA TRP A 120 -0.49 9.74 -8.07
C TRP A 120 1.03 9.74 -8.16
N PHE A 121 1.67 8.57 -8.28
CA PHE A 121 3.13 8.47 -8.29
C PHE A 121 3.76 8.76 -9.66
N SER A 122 2.96 8.92 -10.72
CA SER A 122 3.46 9.37 -12.03
C SER A 122 3.72 10.87 -12.10
N VAL A 123 3.20 11.66 -11.15
CA VAL A 123 3.46 13.11 -11.07
C VAL A 123 4.52 13.44 -10.03
N GLU A 124 5.23 14.55 -10.22
CA GLU A 124 6.30 15.01 -9.33
C GLU A 124 5.78 15.37 -7.92
N GLU A 125 6.62 15.23 -6.89
CA GLU A 125 6.22 15.43 -5.49
C GLU A 125 5.65 16.83 -5.23
N ASP A 126 6.24 17.86 -5.83
CA ASP A 126 5.80 19.24 -5.65
C ASP A 126 4.37 19.45 -6.17
N VAL A 127 4.07 18.86 -7.33
CA VAL A 127 2.72 18.87 -7.92
C VAL A 127 1.71 18.17 -7.02
N ARG A 128 2.08 17.01 -6.45
CA ARG A 128 1.20 16.30 -5.50
C ARG A 128 0.92 17.13 -4.27
N ARG A 129 1.98 17.74 -3.72
CA ARG A 129 1.93 18.56 -2.50
C ARG A 129 1.02 19.76 -2.68
N GLU A 130 1.05 20.38 -3.85
CA GLU A 130 0.26 21.58 -4.15
C GLU A 130 -1.20 21.27 -4.50
N HIS A 131 -1.46 20.18 -5.24
CA HIS A 131 -2.76 19.99 -5.89
C HIS A 131 -3.55 18.76 -5.48
N LEU A 132 -2.91 17.75 -4.88
CA LEU A 132 -3.53 16.44 -4.67
C LEU A 132 -3.65 16.02 -3.20
N MET A 133 -3.09 16.77 -2.26
CA MET A 133 -3.05 16.40 -0.83
C MET A 133 -4.40 16.11 -0.18
N ASP A 134 -5.49 16.65 -0.71
CA ASP A 134 -6.88 16.40 -0.27
C ASP A 134 -7.47 15.11 -0.86
N LEU A 135 -6.88 14.58 -1.94
CA LEU A 135 -7.34 13.39 -2.65
C LEU A 135 -6.61 12.11 -2.22
N CYS A 136 -5.78 12.17 -1.18
CA CYS A 136 -5.08 11.00 -0.65
C CYS A 136 -6.00 10.02 0.11
N ASP A 137 -7.23 10.42 0.42
CA ASP A 137 -8.19 9.62 1.16
C ASP A 137 -8.88 8.59 0.26
N ARG A 138 -9.38 7.51 0.87
CA ARG A 138 -9.98 6.35 0.19
C ARG A 138 -11.17 6.73 -0.68
N ASP A 139 -12.00 7.66 -0.23
CA ASP A 139 -13.26 7.99 -0.89
C ASP A 139 -13.04 8.78 -2.19
N SER A 140 -11.82 9.27 -2.44
CA SER A 140 -11.43 9.86 -3.72
C SER A 140 -11.00 8.77 -4.70
N THR A 141 -11.55 8.82 -5.91
CA THR A 141 -11.30 7.85 -6.99
C THR A 141 -10.06 8.18 -7.82
N SER A 142 -9.62 7.26 -8.67
CA SER A 142 -8.58 7.55 -9.68
C SER A 142 -8.98 8.67 -10.64
N GLU A 143 -10.27 8.73 -11.01
CA GLU A 143 -10.85 9.77 -11.86
C GLU A 143 -10.79 11.16 -11.20
N ASP A 144 -11.03 11.26 -9.89
CA ASP A 144 -10.93 12.53 -9.16
C ASP A 144 -9.50 13.10 -9.22
N VAL A 145 -8.50 12.23 -9.06
CA VAL A 145 -7.08 12.61 -9.15
C VAL A 145 -6.74 13.04 -10.58
N TRP A 146 -7.18 12.29 -11.57
CA TRP A 146 -6.94 12.60 -12.98
C TRP A 146 -7.57 13.93 -13.39
N LYS A 147 -8.84 14.14 -13.04
CA LYS A 147 -9.57 15.38 -13.27
C LYS A 147 -8.87 16.57 -12.63
N ARG A 148 -8.42 16.43 -11.38
CA ARG A 148 -7.70 17.50 -10.66
C ARG A 148 -6.40 17.89 -11.38
N LEU A 149 -5.63 16.90 -11.81
CA LEU A 149 -4.41 17.13 -12.57
C LEU A 149 -4.71 17.85 -13.89
N HIS A 150 -5.74 17.40 -14.60
CA HIS A 150 -6.12 18.03 -15.85
C HIS A 150 -6.62 19.48 -15.66
N GLU A 151 -7.45 19.76 -14.65
CA GLU A 151 -7.93 21.12 -14.37
C GLU A 151 -6.80 22.09 -13.98
N ARG A 152 -5.74 21.60 -13.32
CA ARG A 152 -4.63 22.43 -12.85
C ARG A 152 -3.49 22.54 -13.86
N LEU A 153 -3.25 21.50 -14.65
CA LEU A 153 -2.05 21.35 -15.48
C LEU A 153 -2.35 21.11 -16.97
N GLY A 154 -3.62 20.90 -17.35
CA GLY A 154 -4.05 20.45 -18.67
C GLY A 154 -3.85 21.45 -19.81
N ALA A 155 -3.24 22.61 -19.58
CA ALA A 155 -2.86 23.60 -20.60
C ALA A 155 -3.97 23.86 -21.64
N ASP A 156 -5.17 24.23 -21.17
CA ASP A 156 -6.37 24.52 -21.95
C ASP A 156 -6.89 23.38 -22.87
N LYS A 157 -6.35 22.17 -22.73
CA LYS A 157 -6.90 21.00 -23.43
C LYS A 157 -8.27 20.65 -22.85
N PRO A 158 -9.20 20.09 -23.66
CA PRO A 158 -10.44 19.55 -23.14
C PRO A 158 -10.17 18.31 -22.29
N TYR A 159 -10.90 18.17 -21.19
CA TYR A 159 -10.79 17.01 -20.30
C TYR A 159 -11.16 15.71 -21.02
N GLU A 160 -10.26 14.74 -20.95
CA GLU A 160 -10.49 13.37 -21.41
C GLU A 160 -10.59 12.44 -20.19
N PRO A 161 -11.74 11.78 -19.96
CA PRO A 161 -11.93 10.89 -18.81
C PRO A 161 -11.09 9.62 -18.94
N LEU A 162 -10.78 8.98 -17.81
CA LEU A 162 -10.06 7.71 -17.85
C LEU A 162 -10.91 6.63 -18.53
N PRO A 163 -10.29 5.67 -19.23
CA PRO A 163 -10.99 4.49 -19.73
C PRO A 163 -11.73 3.77 -18.60
N PRO A 164 -12.97 3.32 -18.79
CA PRO A 164 -13.72 2.60 -17.76
C PRO A 164 -12.94 1.41 -17.19
N LEU A 165 -13.08 1.16 -15.90
CA LEU A 165 -12.66 -0.11 -15.32
C LEU A 165 -13.68 -1.18 -15.70
N SER A 166 -13.23 -2.19 -16.44
CA SER A 166 -14.02 -3.38 -16.76
C SER A 166 -13.26 -4.61 -16.31
N LEU A 167 -13.99 -5.58 -15.75
CA LEU A 167 -13.49 -6.93 -15.63
C LEU A 167 -13.56 -7.52 -17.04
N GLU A 168 -12.42 -7.78 -17.66
CA GLU A 168 -12.43 -8.59 -18.88
C GLU A 168 -12.91 -9.98 -18.46
N ASP A 169 -14.05 -10.42 -19.01
CA ASP A 169 -14.47 -11.80 -18.88
C ASP A 169 -13.41 -12.65 -19.61
N GLU A 170 -12.59 -13.40 -18.85
CA GLU A 170 -11.78 -14.46 -19.42
C GLU A 170 -12.75 -15.53 -19.99
N GLU A 171 -13.09 -15.42 -21.28
CA GLU A 171 -13.81 -16.44 -22.05
C GLU A 171 -12.89 -17.60 -22.45
#